data_AF-A0A7C1HLT8-F1
#
_entry.id   AF-A0A7C1HLT8-F1
#
_cell.length_a   1.000
_cell.length_b   1.000
_cell.length_c   1.000
_cell.angle_alpha   90.00
_cell.angle_beta   90.00
_cell.angle_gamma   90.00
#
_symmetry.space_group_name_H-M   'P 1'
#
loop_
_entity.id
_entity.type
_entity.pdbx_description
1 polymer ?
#
loop_
_entity_poly.entity_id
_entity_poly.type
_entity_poly.pdbx_seq_one_letter_code
_entity_poly.pdbx_strand_id
1 'polypeptide(L)'
;MSTEGKRIKERFKKLLKELADTLSGHVSTADRQWSVKGFIDVLRNVYTISADTKIVSKVLEIHLFPVLLKFAEDNNFIIVPAKHQNYYPDFSFISADDDTIKFAVDLKTTYRLPDKPGFCNGFTLGSHGSYFVKRDARKNIQFPYSSYLGHFCLGIIYTRTEPADIDETKIHPVTALHSIVSVIKDIQFFACEKWEIASDSQGSGNTANIGSIVCIEDI
;
A
#
# COMPACT_ATOMS: atom_id res chain seq x y z
N MET A 1 20.57 -13.21 -10.48
CA MET A 1 20.75 -11.74 -10.49
C MET A 1 22.24 -11.43 -10.44
N SER A 2 22.75 -10.60 -11.35
CA SER A 2 24.15 -10.16 -11.38
C SER A 2 24.50 -9.32 -10.14
N THR A 3 25.80 -9.13 -9.88
CA THR A 3 26.28 -8.24 -8.80
C THR A 3 25.73 -6.82 -8.95
N GLU A 4 25.68 -6.32 -10.17
CA GLU A 4 25.13 -4.99 -10.46
C GLU A 4 23.61 -4.94 -10.21
N GLY A 5 22.86 -5.95 -10.65
CA GLY A 5 21.42 -6.04 -10.37
C GLY A 5 21.10 -6.08 -8.87
N LYS A 6 21.94 -6.74 -8.06
CA LYS A 6 21.82 -6.70 -6.60
C LYS A 6 22.03 -5.28 -6.05
N ARG A 7 23.07 -4.58 -6.50
CA ARG A 7 23.36 -3.21 -6.06
C ARG A 7 22.23 -2.24 -6.40
N ILE A 8 21.70 -2.33 -7.63
CA ILE A 8 20.58 -1.52 -8.10
C ILE A 8 19.31 -1.79 -7.26
N LYS A 9 19.01 -3.06 -6.99
CA LYS A 9 17.89 -3.45 -6.13
C LYS A 9 18.03 -2.90 -4.70
N GLU A 10 19.20 -3.03 -4.08
CA GLU A 10 19.43 -2.50 -2.72
C GLU A 10 19.33 -0.98 -2.68
N ARG A 11 19.80 -0.27 -3.72
CA ARG A 11 19.61 1.18 -3.83
C ARG A 11 18.12 1.54 -3.87
N PHE A 12 17.33 0.88 -4.71
CA PHE A 12 15.90 1.13 -4.79
C PHE A 12 15.19 0.81 -3.46
N LYS A 13 15.56 -0.29 -2.80
CA LYS A 13 15.05 -0.65 -1.47
C LYS A 13 15.29 0.46 -0.45
N LYS A 14 16.51 1.02 -0.42
CA LYS A 14 16.87 2.13 0.48
C LYS A 14 16.00 3.37 0.22
N LEU A 15 15.87 3.76 -1.06
CA LEU A 15 15.04 4.89 -1.47
C LEU A 15 13.57 4.70 -1.08
N LEU A 16 13.03 3.49 -1.27
CA LEU A 16 11.63 3.20 -0.91
C LEU A 16 11.41 3.20 0.61
N LYS A 17 12.40 2.77 1.41
CA LYS A 17 12.37 2.87 2.87
C LYS A 17 12.40 4.33 3.32
N GLU A 18 13.30 5.13 2.77
CA GLU A 18 13.38 6.57 3.06
C GLU A 18 12.07 7.28 2.69
N LEU A 19 11.42 6.90 1.57
CA LEU A 19 10.09 7.38 1.24
C LEU A 19 9.08 6.99 2.33
N ALA A 20 9.00 5.70 2.69
CA ALA A 20 8.05 5.19 3.68
C ALA A 20 8.11 5.96 5.00
N ASP A 21 9.31 6.31 5.47
CA ASP A 21 9.52 7.08 6.71
C ASP A 21 8.88 8.49 6.68
N THR A 22 8.63 9.04 5.48
CA THR A 22 7.99 10.36 5.31
C THR A 22 6.46 10.29 5.18
N LEU A 23 5.90 9.15 4.77
CA LEU A 23 4.51 9.05 4.31
C LEU A 23 3.48 9.38 5.39
N SER A 24 3.75 9.07 6.66
CA SER A 24 2.85 9.45 7.76
C SER A 24 2.62 10.96 7.81
N GLY A 25 3.64 11.78 7.52
CA GLY A 25 3.52 13.24 7.48
C GLY A 25 2.67 13.77 6.33
N HIS A 26 2.49 12.97 5.26
CA HIS A 26 1.66 13.34 4.11
C HIS A 26 0.18 13.00 4.32
N VAL A 27 -0.11 11.95 5.10
CA VAL A 27 -1.48 11.43 5.24
C VAL A 27 -2.11 11.72 6.60
N SER A 28 -1.34 12.08 7.62
CA SER A 28 -1.85 12.28 8.97
C SER A 28 -1.92 13.76 9.35
N THR A 29 -2.91 14.07 10.17
CA THR A 29 -3.06 15.35 10.88
C THR A 29 -2.23 15.35 12.16
N ALA A 30 -2.08 16.51 12.80
CA ALA A 30 -1.24 16.67 13.99
C ALA A 30 -1.69 15.79 15.19
N ASP A 31 -2.97 15.45 15.27
CA ASP A 31 -3.54 14.54 16.27
C ASP A 31 -3.55 13.07 15.81
N ARG A 32 -2.74 12.75 14.79
CA ARG A 32 -2.53 11.40 14.23
C ARG A 32 -3.75 10.76 13.56
N GLN A 33 -4.82 11.52 13.34
CA GLN A 33 -5.92 11.07 12.49
C GLN A 33 -5.52 11.12 11.02
N TRP A 34 -6.14 10.26 10.20
CA TRP A 34 -6.02 10.40 8.76
C TRP A 34 -6.65 11.73 8.27
N SER A 35 -5.96 12.39 7.35
CA SER A 35 -6.37 13.68 6.81
C SER A 35 -7.56 13.57 5.85
N VAL A 36 -7.74 12.40 5.22
CA VAL A 36 -8.96 12.11 4.46
C VAL A 36 -10.09 11.82 5.46
N LYS A 37 -11.18 12.60 5.31
CA LYS A 37 -12.39 12.47 6.14
C LYS A 37 -13.55 11.81 5.39
N GLY A 38 -13.48 11.77 4.07
CA GLY A 38 -14.59 11.38 3.22
C GLY A 38 -14.40 11.84 1.78
N PHE A 39 -15.40 11.63 0.94
CA PHE A 39 -15.49 12.27 -0.38
C PHE A 39 -16.38 13.51 -0.31
N ILE A 40 -16.13 14.48 -1.18
CA ILE A 40 -16.89 15.72 -1.28
C ILE A 40 -17.67 15.76 -2.59
N ASP A 41 -18.91 16.25 -2.57
CA ASP A 41 -19.70 16.49 -3.77
C ASP A 41 -19.63 17.95 -4.27
N VAL A 42 -20.26 18.22 -5.41
CA VAL A 42 -20.33 19.57 -6.00
C VAL A 42 -21.17 20.56 -5.18
N LEU A 43 -21.97 20.06 -4.23
CA LEU A 43 -22.75 20.86 -3.28
C LEU A 43 -21.95 21.17 -2.00
N ARG A 44 -20.69 20.75 -1.93
CA ARG A 44 -19.76 20.91 -0.79
C ARG A 44 -20.21 20.15 0.46
N ASN A 45 -20.92 19.05 0.27
CA ASN A 45 -21.21 18.06 1.29
C ASN A 45 -20.06 17.05 1.38
N VAL A 46 -19.64 16.74 2.60
CA VAL A 46 -18.66 15.71 2.91
C VAL A 46 -19.39 14.46 3.40
N TYR A 47 -19.09 13.34 2.76
CA TYR A 47 -19.62 12.02 3.08
C TYR A 47 -18.49 11.17 3.65
N THR A 48 -18.62 10.77 4.90
CA THR A 48 -17.65 9.87 5.53
C THR A 48 -17.63 8.52 4.82
N ILE A 49 -16.51 7.81 4.95
CA ILE A 49 -16.30 6.48 4.39
C ILE A 49 -16.28 5.45 5.52
N SER A 50 -16.48 4.17 5.22
CA SER A 50 -16.36 3.14 6.24
C SER A 50 -14.91 2.75 6.52
N ALA A 51 -14.68 2.14 7.68
CA ALA A 51 -13.38 1.57 8.07
C ALA A 51 -13.06 0.21 7.39
N ASP A 52 -13.87 -0.19 6.40
CA ASP A 52 -13.64 -1.42 5.61
C ASP A 52 -12.27 -1.35 4.90
N THR A 53 -11.51 -2.44 4.99
CA THR A 53 -10.13 -2.46 4.48
C THR A 53 -10.06 -2.20 2.98
N LYS A 54 -11.06 -2.61 2.18
CA LYS A 54 -11.02 -2.38 0.72
C LYS A 54 -11.20 -0.90 0.40
N ILE A 55 -12.10 -0.21 1.12
CA ILE A 55 -12.33 1.22 0.96
C ILE A 55 -11.09 2.00 1.42
N VAL A 56 -10.61 1.73 2.62
CA VAL A 56 -9.40 2.37 3.17
C VAL A 56 -8.20 2.16 2.26
N SER A 57 -7.97 0.91 1.81
CA SER A 57 -6.87 0.55 0.91
C SER A 57 -6.90 1.37 -0.38
N LYS A 58 -8.07 1.45 -1.04
CA LYS A 58 -8.19 2.14 -2.32
C LYS A 58 -8.01 3.65 -2.18
N VAL A 59 -8.55 4.23 -1.12
CA VAL A 59 -8.42 5.66 -0.87
C VAL A 59 -6.98 6.02 -0.49
N LEU A 60 -6.28 5.19 0.30
CA LEU A 60 -4.85 5.36 0.55
C LEU A 60 -4.01 5.27 -0.72
N GLU A 61 -4.29 4.30 -1.60
CA GLU A 61 -3.62 4.18 -2.90
C GLU A 61 -3.74 5.47 -3.72
N ILE A 62 -4.96 6.02 -3.83
CA ILE A 62 -5.22 7.28 -4.55
C ILE A 62 -4.51 8.45 -3.88
N HIS A 63 -4.58 8.54 -2.55
CA HIS A 63 -4.01 9.64 -1.78
C HIS A 63 -2.48 9.66 -1.84
N LEU A 64 -1.84 8.49 -1.89
CA LEU A 64 -0.37 8.36 -1.96
C LEU A 64 0.16 8.51 -3.39
N PHE A 65 -0.67 8.32 -4.42
CA PHE A 65 -0.21 8.30 -5.81
C PHE A 65 0.56 9.57 -6.24
N PRO A 66 0.13 10.81 -5.89
CA PRO A 66 0.92 12.01 -6.23
C PRO A 66 2.32 12.02 -5.60
N VAL A 67 2.44 11.51 -4.36
CA VAL A 67 3.73 11.41 -3.66
C VAL A 67 4.61 10.35 -4.32
N LEU A 68 4.04 9.21 -4.72
CA LEU A 68 4.73 8.14 -5.43
C LEU A 68 5.20 8.59 -6.82
N LEU A 69 4.39 9.38 -7.53
CA LEU A 69 4.75 9.96 -8.83
C LEU A 69 5.96 10.89 -8.68
N LYS A 70 5.92 11.78 -7.67
CA LYS A 70 7.04 12.68 -7.38
C LYS A 70 8.31 11.92 -7.00
N PHE A 71 8.18 10.89 -6.17
CA PHE A 71 9.29 10.00 -5.83
C PHE A 71 9.90 9.32 -7.07
N ALA A 72 9.07 8.89 -8.03
CA ALA A 72 9.54 8.31 -9.28
C ALA A 72 10.37 9.32 -10.08
N GLU A 73 9.83 10.52 -10.29
CA GLU A 73 10.50 11.62 -11.01
C GLU A 73 11.86 11.98 -10.37
N ASP A 74 11.88 12.16 -9.05
CA ASP A 74 13.09 12.56 -8.31
C ASP A 74 14.20 11.50 -8.34
N ASN A 75 13.84 10.25 -8.62
CA ASN A 75 14.76 9.11 -8.66
C ASN A 75 14.96 8.52 -10.06
N ASN A 76 14.55 9.24 -11.11
CA ASN A 76 14.68 8.85 -12.53
C ASN A 76 13.95 7.54 -12.89
N PHE A 77 12.73 7.37 -12.38
CA PHE A 77 11.83 6.27 -12.70
C PHE A 77 10.55 6.76 -13.37
N ILE A 78 10.03 5.94 -14.28
CA ILE A 78 8.68 6.06 -14.84
C ILE A 78 7.78 5.10 -14.05
N ILE A 79 6.67 5.62 -13.51
CA ILE A 79 5.65 4.79 -12.85
C ILE A 79 4.60 4.34 -13.87
N VAL A 80 4.34 3.03 -13.90
CA VAL A 80 3.29 2.42 -14.73
C VAL A 80 2.29 1.73 -13.82
N PRO A 81 1.08 2.31 -13.63
CA PRO A 81 0.01 1.67 -12.89
C PRO A 81 -0.50 0.40 -13.60
N ALA A 82 -1.11 -0.52 -12.85
CA ALA A 82 -1.76 -1.70 -13.41
C ALA A 82 -2.82 -1.32 -14.45
N LYS A 83 -2.68 -1.83 -15.69
CA LYS A 83 -3.63 -1.54 -16.79
C LYS A 83 -5.01 -2.17 -16.64
N HIS A 84 -5.11 -3.23 -15.85
CA HIS A 84 -6.33 -4.02 -15.69
C HIS A 84 -6.60 -4.29 -14.21
N GLN A 85 -7.87 -4.46 -13.85
CA GLN A 85 -8.22 -4.94 -12.52
C GLN A 85 -7.58 -6.31 -12.25
N ASN A 86 -7.17 -6.54 -11.00
CA ASN A 86 -6.54 -7.79 -10.55
C ASN A 86 -5.19 -8.11 -11.23
N TYR A 87 -4.46 -7.07 -11.67
CA TYR A 87 -3.08 -7.22 -12.15
C TYR A 87 -2.10 -6.84 -11.05
N TYR A 88 -1.06 -7.64 -10.90
CA TYR A 88 0.11 -7.33 -10.09
C TYR A 88 1.17 -6.59 -10.93
N PRO A 89 2.00 -5.71 -10.34
CA PRO A 89 1.77 -4.98 -9.08
C PRO A 89 0.81 -3.80 -9.27
N ASP A 90 0.46 -3.13 -8.17
CA ASP A 90 -0.21 -1.82 -8.23
C ASP A 90 0.59 -0.83 -9.10
N PHE A 91 1.91 -0.74 -8.87
CA PHE A 91 2.83 0.12 -9.60
C PHE A 91 4.09 -0.59 -10.06
N SER A 92 4.43 -0.44 -11.34
CA SER A 92 5.75 -0.81 -11.87
C SER A 92 6.62 0.43 -12.00
N PHE A 93 7.75 0.46 -11.31
CA PHE A 93 8.78 1.49 -11.46
C PHE A 93 9.80 1.01 -12.49
N ILE A 94 9.93 1.74 -13.59
CA ILE A 94 10.82 1.41 -14.70
C ILE A 94 11.89 2.50 -14.76
N SER A 95 13.17 2.14 -14.79
CA SER A 95 14.23 3.15 -14.94
C SER A 95 14.03 3.90 -16.26
N ALA A 96 14.15 5.23 -16.21
CA ALA A 96 14.07 6.05 -17.42
C ALA A 96 15.29 5.83 -18.36
N ASP A 97 16.42 5.38 -17.80
CA ASP A 97 17.66 5.17 -18.55
C ASP A 97 17.77 3.76 -19.17
N ASP A 98 17.12 2.77 -18.55
CA ASP A 98 17.20 1.36 -18.95
C ASP A 98 15.90 0.65 -18.61
N ASP A 99 15.08 0.42 -19.63
CA ASP A 99 13.76 -0.17 -19.43
C ASP A 99 13.82 -1.62 -18.92
N THR A 100 14.98 -2.29 -18.95
CA THR A 100 15.16 -3.64 -18.39
C THR A 100 15.18 -3.64 -16.86
N ILE A 101 15.47 -2.48 -16.24
CA ILE A 101 15.43 -2.28 -14.79
C ILE A 101 13.99 -1.96 -14.38
N LYS A 102 13.32 -2.95 -13.79
CA LYS A 102 11.95 -2.82 -13.29
C LYS A 102 11.83 -3.26 -11.84
N PHE A 103 11.05 -2.52 -11.06
CA PHE A 103 10.66 -2.88 -9.70
C PHE A 103 9.15 -2.93 -9.59
N ALA A 104 8.65 -4.00 -8.97
CA ALA A 104 7.24 -4.14 -8.67
C ALA A 104 6.99 -3.61 -7.26
N VAL A 105 6.10 -2.62 -7.10
CA VAL A 105 5.73 -2.05 -5.80
C VAL A 105 4.22 -2.23 -5.61
N ASP A 106 3.87 -2.99 -4.59
CA ASP A 106 2.48 -3.31 -4.22
C ASP A 106 2.15 -2.61 -2.90
N LEU A 107 1.03 -1.89 -2.83
CA LEU A 107 0.56 -1.28 -1.61
C LEU A 107 -0.21 -2.33 -0.82
N LYS A 108 0.19 -2.54 0.43
CA LYS A 108 -0.45 -3.51 1.31
C LYS A 108 -0.90 -2.82 2.57
N THR A 109 -2.19 -2.93 2.85
CA THR A 109 -2.78 -2.31 4.03
C THR A 109 -3.31 -3.36 4.99
N THR A 110 -3.11 -3.14 6.28
CA THR A 110 -3.72 -3.95 7.34
C THR A 110 -4.04 -3.07 8.53
N TYR A 111 -4.80 -3.62 9.48
CA TYR A 111 -5.14 -2.94 10.72
C TYR A 111 -4.51 -3.64 11.93
N ARG A 112 -4.22 -2.87 12.98
CA ARG A 112 -3.81 -3.38 14.29
C ARG A 112 -4.96 -4.13 14.95
N LEU A 113 -4.67 -5.24 15.62
CA LEU A 113 -5.68 -5.97 16.39
C LEU A 113 -6.04 -5.14 17.64
N PRO A 114 -7.32 -4.81 17.88
CA PRO A 114 -7.72 -3.97 19.02
C PRO A 114 -7.21 -4.49 20.37
N ASP A 115 -7.31 -5.80 20.59
CA ASP A 115 -6.92 -6.44 21.84
C ASP A 115 -5.41 -6.78 21.93
N LYS A 116 -4.66 -6.58 20.84
CA LYS A 116 -3.24 -6.95 20.71
C LYS A 116 -2.49 -5.94 19.84
N PRO A 117 -2.22 -4.72 20.32
CA PRO A 117 -1.72 -3.62 19.50
C PRO A 117 -0.33 -3.84 18.88
N GLY A 118 0.49 -4.75 19.41
CA GLY A 118 1.76 -5.19 18.79
C GLY A 118 1.58 -6.14 17.61
N PHE A 119 0.34 -6.54 17.29
CA PHE A 119 -0.02 -7.45 16.21
C PHE A 119 -0.99 -6.78 15.23
N CYS A 120 -0.90 -7.20 13.97
CA CYS A 120 -1.84 -6.81 12.93
C CYS A 120 -2.66 -8.00 12.44
N ASN A 121 -3.70 -7.73 11.65
CA ASN A 121 -4.51 -8.76 11.00
C ASN A 121 -3.76 -9.54 9.89
N GLY A 122 -2.50 -9.20 9.63
CA GLY A 122 -1.70 -9.72 8.53
C GLY A 122 -2.03 -9.07 7.19
N PHE A 123 -1.17 -9.33 6.20
CA PHE A 123 -1.29 -8.86 4.83
C PHE A 123 -1.55 -10.02 3.87
N THR A 124 -2.29 -9.75 2.80
CA THR A 124 -2.38 -10.63 1.63
C THR A 124 -1.33 -10.23 0.62
N LEU A 125 -0.24 -10.98 0.53
CA LEU A 125 0.92 -10.65 -0.30
C LEU A 125 0.72 -11.04 -1.78
N GLY A 126 -0.52 -11.20 -2.23
CA GLY A 126 -0.87 -11.61 -3.58
C GLY A 126 -0.76 -13.12 -3.81
N SER A 127 -1.15 -13.54 -5.02
CA SER A 127 -1.34 -14.96 -5.31
C SER A 127 -0.01 -15.72 -5.45
N HIS A 128 0.02 -16.96 -4.95
CA HIS A 128 1.10 -17.93 -5.23
C HIS A 128 0.82 -18.80 -6.47
N GLY A 129 -0.23 -18.49 -7.24
CA GLY A 129 -0.60 -19.21 -8.47
C GLY A 129 -0.02 -18.60 -9.75
N SER A 130 -0.86 -18.50 -10.80
CA SER A 130 -0.64 -17.90 -12.13
C SER A 130 0.76 -17.32 -12.41
N TYR A 131 0.96 -16.01 -12.25
CA TYR A 131 2.20 -15.31 -12.59
C TYR A 131 3.38 -15.69 -11.68
N PHE A 132 3.10 -16.15 -10.46
CA PHE A 132 4.13 -16.47 -9.47
C PHE A 132 4.83 -17.79 -9.82
N VAL A 133 4.06 -18.76 -10.33
CA VAL A 133 4.56 -20.05 -10.83
C VAL A 133 5.07 -19.92 -12.26
N LYS A 134 4.25 -19.36 -13.18
CA LYS A 134 4.61 -19.18 -14.60
C LYS A 134 5.24 -17.81 -14.78
N ARG A 135 6.50 -17.67 -14.37
CA ARG A 135 7.17 -16.37 -14.23
C ARG A 135 7.34 -15.58 -15.53
N ASP A 136 7.33 -16.25 -16.68
CA ASP A 136 7.40 -15.61 -17.99
C ASP A 136 6.02 -15.30 -18.60
N ALA A 137 4.94 -15.78 -17.98
CA ALA A 137 3.58 -15.52 -18.43
C ALA A 137 3.09 -14.13 -18.00
N ARG A 138 2.07 -13.63 -18.72
CA ARG A 138 1.45 -12.31 -18.49
C ARG A 138 0.05 -12.39 -17.86
N LYS A 139 -0.33 -13.55 -17.34
CA LYS A 139 -1.65 -13.73 -16.72
C LYS A 139 -1.68 -13.01 -15.37
N ASN A 140 -2.56 -12.01 -15.22
CA ASN A 140 -2.74 -11.22 -13.99
C ASN A 140 -1.49 -10.43 -13.56
N ILE A 141 -0.65 -10.00 -14.50
CA ILE A 141 0.57 -9.25 -14.20
C ILE A 141 0.93 -8.27 -15.32
N GLN A 142 1.42 -7.08 -14.96
CA GLN A 142 1.74 -5.98 -15.89
C GLN A 142 2.93 -6.31 -16.82
N PHE A 143 3.99 -6.89 -16.26
CA PHE A 143 5.16 -7.42 -16.96
C PHE A 143 5.47 -8.83 -16.43
N PRO A 144 6.16 -9.70 -17.17
CA PRO A 144 6.51 -11.03 -16.67
C PRO A 144 7.17 -10.94 -15.30
N TYR A 145 6.82 -11.83 -14.38
CA TYR A 145 7.33 -11.82 -13.01
C TYR A 145 8.87 -11.89 -12.98
N SER A 146 9.47 -12.65 -13.90
CA SER A 146 10.92 -12.77 -14.08
C SER A 146 11.61 -11.48 -14.55
N SER A 147 10.86 -10.50 -15.06
CA SER A 147 11.41 -9.23 -15.59
C SER A 147 11.61 -8.15 -14.52
N TYR A 148 11.12 -8.36 -13.30
CA TYR A 148 11.37 -7.45 -12.19
C TYR A 148 12.65 -7.83 -11.45
N LEU A 149 13.50 -6.85 -11.16
CA LEU A 149 14.68 -7.02 -10.31
C LEU A 149 14.32 -7.18 -8.84
N GLY A 150 13.18 -6.63 -8.41
CA GLY A 150 12.70 -6.70 -7.04
C GLY A 150 11.19 -6.58 -6.94
N HIS A 151 10.63 -7.23 -5.92
CA HIS A 151 9.22 -7.24 -5.58
C HIS A 151 9.05 -6.67 -4.18
N PHE A 152 8.58 -5.44 -4.09
CA PHE A 152 8.49 -4.68 -2.86
C PHE A 152 7.06 -4.52 -2.39
N CYS A 153 6.91 -4.53 -1.07
CA CYS A 153 5.71 -4.15 -0.36
C CYS A 153 5.92 -2.72 0.17
N LEU A 154 5.03 -1.81 -0.19
CA LEU A 154 4.84 -0.56 0.56
C LEU A 154 3.69 -0.81 1.54
N GLY A 155 4.06 -1.16 2.76
CA GLY A 155 3.13 -1.59 3.78
C GLY A 155 2.56 -0.43 4.60
N ILE A 156 1.28 -0.55 4.95
CA ILE A 156 0.53 0.45 5.71
C ILE A 156 -0.21 -0.27 6.84
N ILE A 157 0.08 0.12 8.08
CA ILE A 157 -0.56 -0.40 9.29
C ILE A 157 -1.29 0.77 9.96
N TYR A 158 -2.58 0.61 10.19
CA TYR A 158 -3.40 1.64 10.84
C TYR A 158 -4.23 1.08 11.99
N THR A 159 -4.69 1.96 12.85
CA THR A 159 -5.68 1.65 13.88
C THR A 159 -7.04 2.08 13.36
N ARG A 160 -8.06 1.20 13.43
CA ARG A 160 -9.44 1.57 13.12
C ARG A 160 -10.00 2.43 14.27
N THR A 161 -10.74 3.46 13.92
CA THR A 161 -11.52 4.21 14.91
C THR A 161 -12.76 3.39 15.29
N GLU A 162 -13.21 3.52 16.55
CA GLU A 162 -14.36 2.77 17.04
C GLU A 162 -15.64 3.15 16.28
N PRO A 163 -16.51 2.19 15.93
CA PRO A 163 -17.75 2.47 15.20
C PRO A 163 -18.66 3.47 15.92
N ALA A 164 -18.63 3.52 17.25
CA ALA A 164 -19.42 4.46 18.04
C ALA A 164 -19.01 5.94 17.81
N ASP A 165 -17.78 6.17 17.35
CA ASP A 165 -17.24 7.51 17.09
C ASP A 165 -17.42 7.95 15.62
N ILE A 166 -17.94 7.07 14.75
CA ILE A 166 -18.14 7.32 13.32
C ILE A 166 -19.63 7.16 12.98
N ASP A 167 -20.26 8.25 12.58
CA ASP A 167 -21.63 8.19 12.05
C ASP A 167 -21.62 8.26 10.53
N GLU A 168 -21.58 7.11 9.87
CA GLU A 168 -21.56 7.00 8.41
C GLU A 168 -22.84 7.50 7.72
N THR A 169 -23.91 7.77 8.49
CA THR A 169 -25.19 8.25 7.95
C THR A 169 -25.27 9.77 7.88
N LYS A 170 -24.33 10.49 8.50
CA LYS A 170 -24.32 11.94 8.53
C LYS A 170 -23.64 12.53 7.32
N ILE A 171 -24.29 13.57 6.79
CA ILE A 171 -23.71 14.45 5.79
C ILE A 171 -23.19 15.68 6.52
N HIS A 172 -21.91 16.01 6.30
CA HIS A 172 -21.26 17.14 6.95
C HIS A 172 -21.03 18.29 5.95
N PRO A 173 -21.24 19.56 6.34
CA PRO A 173 -20.80 20.67 5.50
C PRO A 173 -19.26 20.72 5.48
N VAL A 174 -18.66 21.13 4.36
CA VAL A 174 -17.19 21.24 4.24
C VAL A 174 -16.56 22.15 5.31
N THR A 175 -17.31 23.13 5.84
CA THR A 175 -16.84 23.99 6.94
C THR A 175 -16.56 23.22 8.23
N ALA A 176 -17.13 22.03 8.39
CA ALA A 176 -16.92 21.15 9.54
C ALA A 176 -15.77 20.15 9.33
N LEU A 177 -15.01 20.20 8.23
CA LEU A 177 -14.02 19.19 7.84
C LEU A 177 -13.04 18.82 8.96
N HIS A 178 -12.53 19.80 9.70
CA HIS A 178 -11.58 19.57 10.80
C HIS A 178 -12.21 18.92 12.05
N SER A 179 -13.54 18.96 12.19
CA SER A 179 -14.27 18.31 13.28
C SER A 179 -14.72 16.89 12.95
N ILE A 180 -14.61 16.46 11.69
CA ILE A 180 -14.98 15.10 11.29
C ILE A 180 -13.92 14.13 11.80
N VAL A 181 -14.35 13.18 12.61
CA VAL A 181 -13.50 12.08 13.10
C VAL A 181 -13.14 11.18 11.91
N SER A 182 -11.87 10.85 11.76
CA SER A 182 -11.44 9.93 10.71
C SER A 182 -11.66 8.48 11.10
N VAL A 183 -11.94 7.64 10.11
CA VAL A 183 -12.20 6.21 10.28
C VAL A 183 -10.95 5.38 10.62
N ILE A 184 -9.77 5.94 10.39
CA ILE A 184 -8.49 5.37 10.79
C ILE A 184 -7.57 6.43 11.39
N LYS A 185 -6.64 5.98 12.21
CA LYS A 185 -5.60 6.79 12.85
C LYS A 185 -4.31 5.99 13.02
N ASP A 186 -3.27 6.65 13.51
CA ASP A 186 -1.98 6.01 13.84
C ASP A 186 -1.36 5.26 12.66
N ILE A 187 -1.37 5.88 11.49
CA ILE A 187 -0.88 5.25 10.26
C ILE A 187 0.65 5.15 10.30
N GLN A 188 1.15 3.93 10.21
CA GLN A 188 2.56 3.58 10.12
C GLN A 188 2.85 2.98 8.75
N PHE A 189 3.97 3.38 8.16
CA PHE A 189 4.45 2.87 6.88
C PHE A 189 5.73 2.07 7.04
N PHE A 190 5.97 1.13 6.12
CA PHE A 190 7.25 0.46 5.96
C PHE A 190 7.46 0.07 4.50
N ALA A 191 8.71 -0.22 4.14
CA ALA A 191 9.03 -0.80 2.84
C ALA A 191 10.01 -1.97 2.97
N CYS A 192 9.67 -3.10 2.37
CA CYS A 192 10.49 -4.30 2.38
C CYS A 192 10.31 -5.09 1.09
N GLU A 193 11.17 -6.06 0.83
CA GLU A 193 10.85 -7.06 -0.18
C GLU A 193 9.72 -7.96 0.31
N LYS A 194 8.85 -8.37 -0.62
CA LYS A 194 7.67 -9.18 -0.34
C LYS A 194 8.00 -10.48 0.43
N TRP A 195 9.15 -11.10 0.14
CA TRP A 195 9.53 -12.35 0.79
C TRP A 195 10.00 -12.17 2.25
N GLU A 196 10.44 -10.97 2.64
CA GLU A 196 10.95 -10.70 3.99
C GLU A 196 9.85 -10.80 5.05
N ILE A 197 8.61 -10.46 4.67
CA ILE A 197 7.44 -10.47 5.55
C ILE A 197 6.50 -11.63 5.24
N ALA A 198 6.84 -12.53 4.32
CA ALA A 198 5.99 -13.66 3.95
C ALA A 198 6.02 -14.74 5.05
N SER A 199 4.87 -15.32 5.37
CA SER A 199 4.76 -16.49 6.24
C SER A 199 4.50 -17.77 5.44
N ASP A 200 4.55 -18.90 6.12
CA ASP A 200 4.15 -20.22 5.61
C ASP A 200 2.62 -20.42 5.62
N SER A 201 1.88 -19.42 6.08
CA SER A 201 0.43 -19.45 6.24
C SER A 201 -0.30 -18.90 5.02
N GLN A 202 -1.53 -19.36 4.78
CA GLN A 202 -2.40 -18.80 3.75
C GLN A 202 -2.92 -17.43 4.17
N GLY A 203 -2.84 -16.45 3.27
CA GLY A 203 -3.37 -15.10 3.51
C GLY A 203 -4.89 -14.99 3.36
N SER A 204 -5.53 -16.00 2.77
CA SER A 204 -7.00 -16.06 2.59
C SER A 204 -7.46 -17.49 2.31
N GLY A 205 -8.61 -17.90 2.86
CA GLY A 205 -9.11 -19.27 2.73
C GLY A 205 -9.77 -19.60 1.38
N ASN A 206 -10.27 -18.61 0.65
CA ASN A 206 -10.98 -18.80 -0.62
C ASN A 206 -10.16 -18.47 -1.87
N THR A 207 -9.07 -17.73 -1.71
CA THR A 207 -8.19 -17.29 -2.79
C THR A 207 -6.76 -17.65 -2.41
N ALA A 208 -6.01 -18.23 -3.35
CA ALA A 208 -4.67 -18.74 -3.11
C ALA A 208 -3.65 -17.60 -2.94
N ASN A 209 -3.67 -16.90 -1.80
CA ASN A 209 -2.78 -15.81 -1.44
C ASN A 209 -1.75 -16.22 -0.39
N ILE A 210 -0.56 -15.64 -0.51
CA ILE A 210 0.52 -15.73 0.48
C ILE A 210 0.14 -14.85 1.67
N GLY A 211 0.22 -15.39 2.89
CA GLY A 211 0.05 -14.63 4.13
C GLY A 211 1.35 -13.96 4.57
N SER A 212 1.26 -12.96 5.44
CA SER A 212 2.43 -12.35 6.06
C SER A 212 2.65 -12.83 7.49
N ILE A 213 3.79 -12.45 8.08
CA ILE A 213 3.96 -12.37 9.53
C ILE A 213 2.99 -11.33 10.12
N VAL A 214 2.67 -11.47 11.41
CA VAL A 214 1.62 -10.67 12.08
C VAL A 214 2.14 -9.78 13.21
N CYS A 215 3.31 -10.09 13.75
CA CYS A 215 3.99 -9.27 14.75
C CYS A 215 4.56 -8.03 14.07
N ILE A 216 4.19 -6.84 14.55
CA ILE A 216 4.57 -5.58 13.90
C ILE A 216 6.06 -5.26 14.09
N GLU A 217 6.65 -5.69 15.21
CA GLU A 217 8.08 -5.46 15.50
C GLU A 217 9.02 -6.29 14.60
N ASP A 218 8.52 -7.38 14.02
CA ASP A 218 9.27 -8.27 13.14
C ASP A 218 9.25 -7.81 11.65
N ILE A 219 8.53 -6.73 11.35
CA ILE A 219 8.39 -6.12 10.00
C ILE A 219 9.44 -5.02 9.81
#